data_AF-A0A6C2YGK2-F1
#
_entry.id   AF-A0A6C2YGK2-F1
#
_cell.length_a   1.000
_cell.length_b   1.000
_cell.length_c   1.000
_cell.angle_alpha   90.00
_cell.angle_beta   90.00
_cell.angle_gamma   90.00
#
_symmetry.space_group_name_H-M   'P 1'
#
loop_
_entity.id
_entity.type
_entity.pdbx_description
1 polymer ?
#
loop_
_entity_poly.entity_id
_entity_poly.type
_entity_poly.pdbx_seq_one_letter_code
_entity_poly.pdbx_strand_id
1 'polypeptide(L)'
;MTATPEPLSAAEAVERCNLVLAHAWMIRTFLKHADDVQEVPEMLEVPRLLFDTIRAVEPARERGDYAEYLRRLRGKLSKIRKVSEMFSREFRNYSVHTNFEMAALSLQGVVKHLEAIFAHPIEYPPAPTDPPPTDTAPTDAASESQDS
;
A
#
# COMPACT_ATOMS: atom_id res chain seq x y z
N MET A 1 -9.70 -30.11 -0.87
CA MET A 1 -9.78 -29.15 -1.99
C MET A 1 -10.03 -27.78 -1.39
N THR A 2 -9.01 -26.92 -1.29
CA THR A 2 -9.22 -25.52 -0.93
C THR A 2 -9.68 -24.79 -2.19
N ALA A 3 -10.89 -24.23 -2.16
CA ALA A 3 -11.41 -23.42 -3.26
C ALA A 3 -10.47 -22.26 -3.54
N THR A 4 -10.19 -21.98 -4.82
CA THR A 4 -9.47 -20.78 -5.22
C THR A 4 -10.30 -19.56 -4.77
N PRO A 5 -9.71 -18.60 -4.04
CA PRO A 5 -10.44 -17.41 -3.61
C PRO A 5 -10.95 -16.62 -4.83
N GLU A 6 -12.17 -16.10 -4.74
CA GLU A 6 -12.78 -15.32 -5.83
C GLU A 6 -11.92 -14.11 -6.21
N PRO A 7 -11.86 -13.70 -7.49
CA PRO A 7 -11.10 -12.52 -7.89
C PRO A 7 -11.58 -11.24 -7.18
N LEU A 8 -10.65 -10.32 -6.92
CA LEU A 8 -10.94 -8.97 -6.43
C LEU A 8 -10.67 -7.96 -7.53
N SER A 9 -11.51 -6.93 -7.64
CA SER A 9 -11.14 -5.75 -8.41
C SER A 9 -9.95 -5.04 -7.77
N ALA A 10 -9.09 -4.41 -8.56
CA ALA A 10 -7.95 -3.66 -8.06
C ALA A 10 -8.36 -2.55 -7.08
N ALA A 11 -9.49 -1.87 -7.34
CA ALA A 11 -10.04 -0.85 -6.46
C ALA A 11 -10.41 -1.44 -5.09
N GLU A 12 -11.12 -2.57 -5.08
CA GLU A 12 -11.51 -3.24 -3.84
C GLU A 12 -10.29 -3.74 -3.06
N ALA A 13 -9.29 -4.31 -3.73
CA ALA A 13 -8.06 -4.76 -3.10
C ALA A 13 -7.29 -3.59 -2.46
N VAL A 14 -7.23 -2.43 -3.12
CA VAL A 14 -6.64 -1.20 -2.57
C VAL A 14 -7.36 -0.75 -1.32
N GLU A 15 -8.70 -0.76 -1.30
CA GLU A 15 -9.42 -0.31 -0.11
C GLU A 15 -9.33 -1.26 1.07
N ARG A 16 -9.33 -2.58 0.81
CA ARG A 16 -9.00 -3.56 1.85
C ARG A 16 -7.58 -3.35 2.37
N CYS A 17 -6.61 -3.08 1.51
CA CYS A 17 -5.23 -2.79 1.92
C CYS A 17 -5.14 -1.50 2.75
N ASN A 18 -5.85 -0.43 2.37
CA ASN A 18 -5.84 0.84 3.11
C ASN A 18 -6.41 0.69 4.52
N LEU A 19 -7.46 -0.12 4.71
CA LEU A 19 -7.96 -0.45 6.04
C LEU A 19 -6.88 -1.15 6.88
N VAL A 20 -6.17 -2.13 6.30
CA VAL A 20 -5.07 -2.82 6.98
C VAL A 20 -3.91 -1.87 7.31
N LEU A 21 -3.57 -0.95 6.40
CA LEU A 21 -2.55 0.07 6.65
C LEU A 21 -2.94 1.08 7.73
N ALA A 22 -4.24 1.34 7.95
CA ALA A 22 -4.69 2.16 9.06
C ALA A 22 -4.38 1.51 10.42
N HIS A 23 -4.52 0.18 10.53
CA HIS A 23 -4.08 -0.55 11.73
C HIS A 23 -2.55 -0.46 11.91
N ALA A 24 -1.79 -0.60 10.83
CA ALA A 24 -0.34 -0.41 10.86
C ALA A 24 0.06 1.02 11.31
N TRP A 25 -0.70 2.04 10.91
CA TRP A 25 -0.47 3.42 11.34
C TRP A 25 -0.67 3.60 12.85
N MET A 26 -1.67 2.95 13.44
CA MET A 26 -1.90 2.99 14.89
C MET A 26 -0.74 2.38 15.67
N ILE A 27 -0.23 1.22 15.22
CA ILE A 27 0.94 0.56 15.82
C ILE A 27 2.17 1.47 15.73
N ARG A 28 2.41 2.04 14.55
CA ARG A 28 3.51 2.99 14.32
C ARG A 28 3.40 4.21 15.25
N THR A 29 2.20 4.73 15.44
CA THR A 29 1.96 5.90 16.29
C THR A 29 2.24 5.58 17.75
N PHE A 30 1.76 4.45 18.24
CA PHE A 30 2.09 3.96 19.58
C PHE A 30 3.61 3.81 19.76
N LEU A 31 4.29 3.05 18.89
CA LEU A 31 5.71 2.75 19.04
C LEU A 31 6.61 3.99 18.92
N LYS A 32 6.21 5.01 18.17
CA LYS A 32 6.94 6.28 18.10
C LYS A 32 6.92 7.05 19.44
N HIS A 33 5.94 6.79 20.29
CA HIS A 33 5.73 7.53 21.54
C HIS A 33 5.94 6.65 22.77
N ALA A 34 6.44 5.43 22.60
CA ALA A 34 6.70 4.50 23.69
C ALA A 34 8.16 4.64 24.14
N ASP A 35 8.36 5.22 25.33
CA ASP A 35 9.67 5.51 25.92
C ASP A 35 10.52 4.23 26.06
N ASP A 36 9.90 3.11 26.44
CA ASP A 36 10.55 1.80 26.63
C ASP A 36 11.40 1.33 25.44
N VAL A 37 11.06 1.78 24.22
CA VAL A 37 11.70 1.33 22.98
C VAL A 37 12.34 2.46 22.16
N GLN A 38 12.28 3.72 22.63
CA GLN A 38 12.92 4.83 21.91
C GLN A 38 14.45 4.71 21.87
N GLU A 39 15.05 4.14 22.91
CA GLU A 39 16.50 3.97 23.02
C GLU A 39 17.00 2.63 22.46
N VAL A 40 16.11 1.86 21.83
CA VAL A 40 16.41 0.52 21.29
C VAL A 40 16.38 0.57 19.75
N PRO A 41 17.53 0.70 19.07
CA PRO A 41 17.58 0.90 17.62
C PRO A 41 16.85 -0.17 16.81
N GLU A 42 16.89 -1.42 17.27
CA GLU A 42 16.22 -2.56 16.64
C GLU A 42 14.69 -2.42 16.69
N MET A 43 14.14 -1.92 17.81
CA MET A 43 12.70 -1.70 17.95
C MET A 43 12.21 -0.51 17.11
N LEU A 44 13.07 0.49 16.88
CA LEU A 44 12.76 1.62 16.01
C LEU A 44 12.63 1.24 14.52
N GLU A 45 13.12 0.07 14.12
CA GLU A 45 12.92 -0.44 12.76
C GLU A 45 11.43 -0.62 12.42
N VAL A 46 10.62 -1.03 13.40
CA VAL A 46 9.18 -1.27 13.22
C VAL A 46 8.43 0.01 12.84
N PRO A 47 8.37 1.07 13.68
CA PRO A 47 7.64 2.29 13.33
C PRO A 47 8.22 2.98 12.08
N ARG A 48 9.53 2.85 11.82
CA ARG A 48 10.15 3.38 10.60
C ARG A 48 9.67 2.65 9.35
N LEU A 49 9.72 1.32 9.33
CA LEU A 49 9.28 0.55 8.17
C LEU A 49 7.78 0.75 7.90
N LEU A 50 6.96 0.81 8.94
CA LEU A 50 5.51 1.06 8.79
C LEU A 50 5.26 2.45 8.18
N PHE A 51 5.95 3.48 8.66
CA PHE A 51 5.89 4.82 8.06
C PHE A 51 6.31 4.80 6.59
N ASP A 52 7.48 4.23 6.28
CA ASP A 52 8.02 4.17 4.92
C ASP A 52 7.10 3.39 3.96
N THR A 53 6.46 2.33 4.45
CA THR A 53 5.51 1.52 3.66
C THR A 53 4.27 2.33 3.30
N ILE A 54 3.68 3.02 4.27
CA ILE A 54 2.46 3.82 4.07
C ILE A 54 2.75 5.00 3.13
N ARG A 55 3.87 5.70 3.35
CA ARG A 55 4.31 6.80 2.48
C ARG A 55 4.64 6.34 1.06
N ALA A 56 5.13 5.11 0.87
CA ALA A 56 5.49 4.62 -0.45
C ALA A 56 4.29 4.42 -1.38
N VAL A 57 3.09 4.18 -0.84
CA VAL A 57 1.87 3.89 -1.61
C VAL A 57 0.92 5.08 -1.75
N GLU A 58 1.06 6.07 -0.87
CA GLU A 58 0.20 7.27 -0.81
C GLU A 58 0.13 8.03 -2.16
N PRO A 59 1.24 8.31 -2.88
CA PRO A 59 1.17 9.00 -4.16
C PRO A 59 0.41 8.21 -5.25
N ALA A 60 0.49 6.88 -5.23
CA ALA A 60 -0.24 6.04 -6.19
C ALA A 60 -1.74 6.06 -5.88
N ARG A 61 -2.10 6.04 -4.60
CA ARG A 61 -3.49 6.18 -4.14
C ARG A 61 -4.11 7.49 -4.59
N GLU A 62 -3.42 8.60 -4.37
CA GLU A 62 -3.90 9.96 -4.71
C GLU A 62 -4.20 10.13 -6.21
N ARG A 63 -3.43 9.45 -7.08
CA ARG A 63 -3.63 9.47 -8.53
C ARG A 63 -4.60 8.41 -9.05
N GLY A 64 -5.15 7.55 -8.18
CA GLY A 64 -5.99 6.42 -8.59
C GLY A 64 -5.23 5.29 -9.30
N ASP A 65 -3.90 5.24 -9.18
CA ASP A 65 -3.07 4.21 -9.81
C ASP A 65 -2.99 2.95 -8.93
N TYR A 66 -4.03 2.11 -9.04
CA TYR A 66 -4.17 0.90 -8.23
C TYR A 66 -3.11 -0.17 -8.54
N ALA A 67 -2.61 -0.21 -9.78
CA ALA A 67 -1.55 -1.14 -10.17
C ALA A 67 -0.24 -0.81 -9.46
N GLU A 68 0.19 0.46 -9.52
CA GLU A 68 1.38 0.93 -8.84
C GLU A 68 1.26 0.80 -7.31
N TYR A 69 0.09 1.13 -6.74
CA TYR A 69 -0.19 0.96 -5.31
C TYR A 69 0.04 -0.50 -4.87
N LEU A 70 -0.64 -1.46 -5.51
CA LEU A 70 -0.62 -2.87 -5.10
C LEU A 70 0.76 -3.49 -5.32
N ARG A 71 1.44 -3.13 -6.42
CA ARG A 71 2.82 -3.57 -6.70
C ARG A 71 3.78 -3.11 -5.61
N ARG A 72 3.72 -1.84 -5.22
CA ARG A 72 4.57 -1.27 -4.17
C ARG A 72 4.31 -1.92 -2.82
N LEU A 73 3.05 -2.07 -2.43
CA LEU A 73 2.70 -2.70 -1.16
C LEU A 73 3.11 -4.17 -1.10
N ARG A 74 2.84 -4.94 -2.17
CA ARG A 74 3.26 -6.35 -2.28
C ARG A 74 4.78 -6.49 -2.14
N GLY A 75 5.55 -5.58 -2.76
CA GLY A 75 7.00 -5.56 -2.65
C GLY A 75 7.54 -5.29 -1.24
N LYS A 76 6.74 -4.69 -0.35
CA LYS A 76 7.10 -4.43 1.06
C LYS A 76 6.68 -5.56 2.00
N LEU A 77 5.75 -6.42 1.61
CA LEU A 77 5.16 -7.45 2.47
C LEU A 77 6.20 -8.37 3.14
N SER A 78 7.24 -8.77 2.40
CA SER A 78 8.30 -9.62 2.96
C SER A 78 9.09 -8.93 4.08
N LYS A 79 9.25 -7.61 4.02
CA LYS A 79 9.90 -6.82 5.09
C LYS A 79 8.95 -6.64 6.27
N ILE A 80 7.66 -6.36 6.02
CA ILE A 80 6.65 -6.23 7.08
C ILE A 80 6.56 -7.53 7.89
N ARG A 81 6.58 -8.68 7.21
CA ARG A 81 6.61 -10.00 7.84
C ARG A 81 7.82 -10.15 8.77
N LYS A 82 9.03 -9.85 8.27
CA LYS A 82 10.27 -9.96 9.06
C LYS A 82 10.25 -9.10 10.32
N VAL A 83 9.83 -7.84 10.23
CA VAL A 83 9.76 -6.97 11.41
C VAL A 83 8.64 -7.39 12.36
N SER A 84 7.53 -7.95 11.84
CA SER A 84 6.46 -8.51 12.67
C SER A 84 6.95 -9.68 13.51
N GLU A 85 7.70 -10.60 12.90
CA GLU A 85 8.27 -11.76 13.57
C GLU A 85 9.33 -11.35 14.62
N MET A 86 10.22 -10.42 14.25
CA MET A 86 11.21 -9.84 15.17
C MET A 86 10.52 -9.19 16.37
N PHE A 87 9.59 -8.27 16.12
CA PHE A 87 8.92 -7.52 17.18
C PHE A 87 8.18 -8.45 18.14
N SER A 88 7.45 -9.44 17.61
CA SER A 88 6.70 -10.42 18.41
C SER A 88 7.57 -11.28 19.31
N ARG A 89 8.82 -11.54 18.91
CA ARG A 89 9.78 -12.32 19.68
C ARG A 89 10.47 -11.49 20.75
N GLU A 90 10.75 -10.22 20.46
CA GLU A 90 11.74 -9.44 21.21
C GLU A 90 11.13 -8.38 22.12
N PHE A 91 9.88 -7.92 21.89
CA PHE A 91 9.31 -6.81 22.66
C PHE A 91 9.35 -7.01 24.18
N ARG A 92 9.19 -8.27 24.65
CA ARG A 92 9.19 -8.61 26.09
C ARG A 92 10.55 -8.41 26.77
N ASN A 93 11.63 -8.29 26.00
CA ASN A 93 12.94 -7.95 26.54
C ASN A 93 13.04 -6.48 26.97
N TYR A 94 12.13 -5.63 26.47
CA TYR A 94 12.16 -4.18 26.68
C TYR A 94 10.93 -3.67 27.44
N SER A 95 9.78 -4.33 27.30
CA SER A 95 8.54 -3.93 27.98
C SER A 95 7.63 -5.11 28.32
N VAL A 96 6.98 -5.03 29.48
CA VAL A 96 5.94 -5.98 29.92
C VAL A 96 4.53 -5.41 29.77
N HIS A 97 4.39 -4.19 29.24
CA HIS A 97 3.10 -3.54 29.09
C HIS A 97 2.24 -4.24 28.03
N THR A 98 0.97 -4.48 28.35
CA THR A 98 -0.02 -5.11 27.47
C THR A 98 -0.13 -4.41 26.11
N ASN A 99 0.13 -3.10 26.05
CA ASN A 99 0.13 -2.35 24.78
C ASN A 99 1.13 -2.90 23.76
N PHE A 100 2.31 -3.36 24.19
CA PHE A 100 3.29 -3.97 23.28
C PHE A 100 2.85 -5.35 22.79
N GLU A 101 2.23 -6.15 23.68
CA GLU A 101 1.65 -7.43 23.30
C GLU A 101 0.51 -7.26 22.28
N MET A 102 -0.36 -6.27 22.50
CA MET A 102 -1.44 -5.94 21.57
C MET A 102 -0.91 -5.37 20.25
N ALA A 103 0.16 -4.55 20.30
CA ALA A 103 0.83 -4.07 19.10
C ALA A 103 1.45 -5.20 18.27
N ALA A 104 2.10 -6.17 18.94
CA ALA A 104 2.70 -7.32 18.27
C ALA A 104 1.63 -8.21 17.62
N LEU A 105 0.56 -8.52 18.37
CA LEU A 105 -0.58 -9.28 17.85
C LEU A 105 -1.25 -8.57 16.66
N SER A 106 -1.45 -7.24 16.78
CA SER A 106 -2.03 -6.43 15.71
C SER A 106 -1.15 -6.40 14.46
N LEU A 107 0.18 -6.34 14.61
CA LEU A 107 1.12 -6.37 13.49
C LEU A 107 1.11 -7.73 12.77
N GLN A 108 1.00 -8.83 13.50
CA GLN A 108 0.79 -10.15 12.90
C GLN A 108 -0.54 -10.20 12.13
N GLY A 109 -1.59 -9.60 12.67
CA GLY A 109 -2.89 -9.46 11.99
C GLY A 109 -2.78 -8.66 10.69
N VAL A 110 -2.01 -7.57 10.69
CA VAL A 110 -1.70 -6.78 9.47
C VAL A 110 -1.06 -7.67 8.40
N VAL A 111 -0.04 -8.45 8.76
CA VAL A 111 0.63 -9.37 7.81
C VAL A 111 -0.36 -10.38 7.24
N LYS A 112 -1.12 -11.06 8.11
CA LYS A 112 -2.10 -12.08 7.70
C LYS A 112 -3.16 -11.51 6.75
N HIS A 113 -3.69 -10.33 7.03
CA HIS A 113 -4.70 -9.70 6.18
C HIS A 113 -4.13 -9.25 4.83
N LEU A 114 -2.91 -8.68 4.81
CA LEU A 114 -2.26 -8.34 3.53
C LEU A 114 -2.00 -9.61 2.69
N GLU A 115 -1.50 -10.67 3.31
CA GLU A 115 -1.30 -11.96 2.64
C GLU A 115 -2.60 -12.53 2.09
N ALA A 116 -3.67 -12.49 2.88
CA ALA A 116 -4.99 -12.93 2.45
C ALA A 116 -5.46 -12.13 1.23
N ILE A 117 -5.37 -10.79 1.25
CA ILE A 117 -5.74 -9.94 0.10
C ILE A 117 -4.92 -10.31 -1.14
N PHE A 118 -3.60 -10.47 -1.01
CA PHE A 118 -2.73 -10.78 -2.14
C PHE A 118 -2.78 -12.23 -2.63
N ALA A 119 -3.47 -13.11 -1.92
CA ALA A 119 -3.77 -14.48 -2.35
C ALA A 119 -4.95 -14.54 -3.34
N HIS A 120 -5.80 -13.51 -3.39
CA HIS A 120 -6.83 -13.39 -4.43
C HIS A 120 -6.19 -13.02 -5.78
N PRO A 121 -6.68 -13.56 -6.91
CA PRO A 121 -6.45 -12.98 -8.22
C PRO A 121 -6.93 -11.52 -8.23
N ILE A 122 -6.13 -10.59 -8.75
CA ILE A 122 -6.50 -9.17 -8.83
C ILE A 122 -6.78 -8.80 -10.28
N GLU A 123 -7.99 -8.31 -10.52
CA GLU A 123 -8.44 -7.82 -11.82
C GLU A 123 -8.21 -6.32 -11.92
N TYR A 124 -7.44 -5.91 -12.92
CA TYR A 124 -7.16 -4.50 -13.20
C TYR A 124 -8.13 -4.01 -14.27
N PRO A 125 -8.61 -2.75 -14.16
CA PRO A 125 -9.39 -2.17 -15.23
C PRO A 125 -8.58 -2.18 -16.54
N PRO A 126 -9.23 -2.37 -17.70
CA PRO A 126 -8.55 -2.29 -18.97
C PRO A 126 -7.87 -0.93 -19.11
N ALA A 127 -6.68 -0.90 -19.71
CA ALA A 127 -6.01 0.36 -20.03
C ALA A 127 -6.97 1.24 -20.84
N PRO A 128 -7.01 2.56 -20.60
CA PRO A 128 -7.78 3.45 -21.44
C PRO A 128 -7.34 3.22 -22.89
N THR A 129 -8.27 2.82 -23.75
CA THR A 129 -8.02 2.73 -25.19
C THR A 129 -7.76 4.15 -25.68
N ASP A 130 -6.65 4.36 -26.39
CA ASP A 130 -6.39 5.63 -27.04
C ASP A 130 -7.63 6.07 -27.83
N PRO A 131 -8.06 7.33 -27.73
CA PRO A 131 -9.15 7.81 -28.58
C PRO A 131 -8.75 7.58 -30.04
N PRO A 132 -9.69 7.15 -30.91
CA PRO A 132 -9.39 7.00 -32.33
C PRO A 132 -8.80 8.31 -32.86
N PRO A 133 -7.80 8.25 -33.76
CA PRO A 133 -7.17 9.46 -34.27
C PRO A 133 -8.25 10.39 -34.81
N THR A 134 -8.35 11.58 -34.25
CA THR A 134 -9.25 12.62 -34.74
C THR A 134 -8.76 12.97 -36.14
N ASP A 135 -9.55 12.60 -37.14
CA ASP A 135 -9.30 12.94 -38.54
C ASP A 135 -9.60 14.43 -38.74
N THR A 136 -8.77 15.30 -38.18
CA THR A 136 -8.76 16.72 -38.53
C THR A 136 -8.09 16.82 -39.89
N ALA A 137 -8.92 16.75 -40.93
CA ALA A 137 -8.52 17.13 -42.28
C ALA A 137 -7.87 18.54 -42.24
N PRO A 138 -6.78 18.76 -43.00
CA PRO A 138 -6.23 20.09 -43.14
C PRO A 138 -7.27 20.98 -43.82
N THR A 139 -7.70 22.04 -43.14
CA THR A 139 -8.43 23.14 -43.77
C THR A 139 -7.47 23.80 -44.75
N ASP A 140 -7.65 23.51 -46.04
CA ASP A 140 -7.04 24.26 -47.13
C ASP A 140 -7.47 25.73 -47.02
N ALA A 141 -6.51 26.59 -46.66
CA ALA A 141 -6.65 28.03 -46.82
C ALA A 141 -6.52 28.34 -48.31
N ALA A 142 -7.64 28.35 -49.02
CA ALA A 142 -7.74 28.85 -50.37
C ALA A 142 -7.49 30.36 -50.40
N SER A 143 -6.65 30.73 -51.36
CA SER A 143 -6.22 32.06 -51.78
C SER A 143 -7.39 33.02 -52.07
N GLU A 144 -7.29 34.27 -51.64
CA GLU A 144 -7.98 35.40 -52.29
C GLU A 144 -7.03 36.61 -52.38
N SER A 145 -6.41 36.72 -53.55
CA SER A 145 -5.86 37.95 -54.10
C SER A 145 -6.99 38.71 -54.80
N GLN A 146 -7.23 39.98 -54.46
CA GLN A 146 -7.84 40.92 -55.38
C GLN A 146 -7.46 42.38 -55.05
N ASP A 147 -7.11 43.09 -56.13
CA ASP A 147 -6.70 44.48 -56.27
C ASP A 147 -7.69 45.52 -55.72
N SER A 148 -7.17 46.60 -55.12
CA SER A 148 -7.18 48.00 -55.65
C SER A 148 -6.80 49.02 -54.58
#